data_AF-A0AAF0JNR2-F1
#
_entry.id   AF-A0AAF0JNR2-F1
#
_cell.length_a   1.000
_cell.length_b   1.000
_cell.length_c   1.000
_cell.angle_alpha   90.00
_cell.angle_beta   90.00
_cell.angle_gamma   90.00
#
_symmetry.space_group_name_H-M   'P 1'
#
loop_
_entity.id
_entity.type
_entity.pdbx_description
1 polymer ?
#
loop_
_entity_poly.entity_id
_entity_poly.type
_entity_poly.pdbx_seq_one_letter_code
_entity_poly.pdbx_strand_id
1 'polypeptide(L)'
;MDIDIFENSKSTGITISEEVSQYILEKKNNFRVCTSCGGPVILSTLVKPPKPSDLEIYVGDYILYVSIYQARFIDRIDINMIPRFSDYI
;
A
#
# COMPACT_ATOMS: atom_id res chain seq x y z
N MET A 1 -11.02 12.79 9.67
CA MET A 1 -11.05 11.52 8.92
C MET A 1 -9.66 10.87 8.90
N ASP A 2 -8.67 11.44 9.59
CA ASP A 2 -7.27 10.97 9.63
C ASP A 2 -7.01 9.96 10.76
N ILE A 3 -7.92 9.86 11.73
CA ILE A 3 -7.77 9.00 12.91
C ILE A 3 -7.58 7.53 12.52
N ASP A 4 -8.32 7.03 11.53
CA ASP A 4 -8.25 5.62 11.14
C ASP A 4 -6.91 5.27 10.46
N ILE A 5 -6.31 6.21 9.70
CA ILE A 5 -5.00 6.01 9.05
C ILE A 5 -3.89 6.01 10.11
N PHE A 6 -3.94 6.94 11.06
CA PHE A 6 -2.96 7.04 12.15
C PHE A 6 -3.06 5.90 13.18
N GLU A 7 -4.25 5.40 13.49
CA GLU A 7 -4.42 4.25 14.38
C GLU A 7 -3.98 2.94 13.73
N ASN A 8 -4.26 2.76 12.43
CA ASN A 8 -3.95 1.52 11.75
C ASN A 8 -2.45 1.39 11.39
N SER A 9 -1.79 2.50 11.06
CA SER A 9 -0.31 2.56 10.94
C SER A 9 0.39 2.24 12.28
N LYS A 10 -0.20 2.64 13.41
CA LYS A 10 0.28 2.24 14.75
C LYS A 10 0.19 0.75 15.01
N SER A 11 -0.84 0.06 14.50
CA SER A 11 -1.03 -1.38 14.72
C SER A 11 -0.04 -2.24 13.91
N THR A 12 0.33 -1.79 12.71
CA THR A 12 1.27 -2.50 11.82
C THR A 12 2.72 -2.05 11.99
N GLY A 13 2.95 -0.86 12.55
CA GLY A 13 4.26 -0.22 12.61
C GLY A 13 4.73 0.34 11.26
N ILE A 14 3.88 0.30 10.23
CA ILE A 14 4.19 0.78 8.88
C ILE A 14 3.52 2.13 8.67
N THR A 15 4.31 3.14 8.31
CA THR A 15 3.81 4.47 7.98
C THR A 15 3.52 4.57 6.48
N ILE A 16 2.42 5.25 6.12
CA ILE A 16 2.07 5.56 4.73
C ILE A 16 2.22 7.06 4.53
N SER A 17 2.91 7.48 3.47
CA SER A 17 3.05 8.89 3.12
C SER A 17 1.74 9.46 2.56
N GLU A 18 1.52 10.76 2.75
CA GLU A 18 0.31 11.43 2.27
C GLU A 18 0.10 11.25 0.77
N GLU A 19 1.18 11.29 -0.02
CA GLU A 19 1.13 11.13 -1.47
C GLU A 19 0.62 9.74 -1.89
N VAL A 20 0.98 8.70 -1.13
CA VAL A 20 0.48 7.34 -1.38
C VAL A 20 -0.98 7.23 -0.97
N SER A 21 -1.37 7.83 0.15
CA SER A 21 -2.77 7.87 0.59
C SER A 21 -3.65 8.55 -0.46
N GLN A 22 -3.25 9.73 -0.94
CA GLN A 22 -3.96 10.46 -1.98
C GLN A 22 -4.04 9.65 -3.28
N TYR A 23 -2.94 9.04 -3.71
CA TYR A 23 -2.94 8.19 -4.90
C TYR A 23 -3.97 7.04 -4.82
N ILE A 24 -4.05 6.36 -3.66
CA ILE A 24 -5.02 5.28 -3.44
C ILE A 24 -6.46 5.81 -3.50
N LEU A 25 -6.73 6.93 -2.81
CA LEU A 25 -8.06 7.55 -2.75
C LEU A 25 -8.51 8.06 -4.13
N GLU A 26 -7.61 8.64 -4.92
CA GLU A 26 -7.88 9.13 -6.28
C GLU A 26 -8.17 7.98 -7.26
N LYS A 27 -7.38 6.89 -7.18
CA LYS A 27 -7.55 5.72 -8.05
C LYS A 27 -8.76 4.87 -7.67
N LYS A 28 -9.33 5.08 -6.48
CA LYS A 28 -10.54 4.38 -6.01
C LYS A 28 -10.42 2.86 -6.08
N ASN A 29 -9.27 2.35 -5.69
CA ASN A 29 -8.93 0.95 -5.86
C ASN A 29 -8.05 0.45 -4.71
N ASN A 30 -8.05 -0.87 -4.52
CA ASN A 30 -7.15 -1.52 -3.57
C ASN A 30 -5.79 -1.79 -4.23
N PHE A 31 -4.75 -1.77 -3.40
CA PHE A 31 -3.38 -1.95 -3.85
C PHE A 31 -2.64 -2.97 -3.00
N ARG A 32 -1.53 -3.48 -3.51
CA ARG A 32 -0.66 -4.41 -2.82
C ARG A 32 0.79 -4.05 -3.00
N VAL A 33 1.54 -4.00 -1.90
CA VAL A 33 3.01 -3.89 -1.95
C VAL A 33 3.59 -5.17 -2.55
N CYS A 34 4.38 -4.99 -3.61
CA CYS A 34 5.04 -6.02 -4.39
C CYS A 34 6.54 -5.71 -4.49
N THR A 35 7.35 -6.70 -4.83
CA THR A 35 8.78 -6.54 -5.10
C THR A 35 9.05 -6.57 -6.60
N SER A 36 9.81 -5.59 -7.09
CA SER A 36 10.34 -5.57 -8.45
C SER A 36 11.88 -5.54 -8.43
N CYS A 37 12.52 -5.71 -9.59
CA CYS A 37 13.97 -5.55 -9.71
C CYS A 37 14.45 -4.12 -9.35
N GLY A 38 13.56 -3.13 -9.41
CA GLY A 38 13.84 -1.74 -9.04
C GLY A 38 13.49 -1.38 -7.58
N GLY A 39 13.12 -2.37 -6.76
CA GLY A 39 12.66 -2.15 -5.39
C GLY A 39 11.16 -2.37 -5.19
N PRO A 40 10.63 -2.06 -3.99
CA PRO A 40 9.23 -2.23 -3.67
C PRO A 40 8.35 -1.28 -4.49
N VAL A 41 7.20 -1.78 -4.93
CA VAL A 41 6.20 -1.05 -5.70
C VAL A 41 4.79 -1.39 -5.20
N ILE A 42 3.83 -0.48 -5.33
CA ILE A 42 2.42 -0.79 -5.12
C ILE A 42 1.77 -1.11 -6.47
N LEU A 43 1.01 -2.21 -6.53
CA LEU A 43 0.27 -2.61 -7.72
C LEU A 43 -1.21 -2.78 -7.38
N SER A 44 -2.09 -2.43 -8.32
CA SER A 44 -3.53 -2.68 -8.21
C SER A 44 -3.81 -4.14 -7.85
N THR A 45 -4.78 -4.40 -6.97
CA THR A 45 -5.19 -5.78 -6.65
C THR A 45 -5.82 -6.50 -7.84
N LEU A 46 -6.23 -5.78 -8.88
CA LEU A 46 -6.67 -6.38 -10.15
C LEU A 46 -5.51 -7.07 -10.89
N VAL A 47 -4.28 -6.55 -10.72
CA VAL A 47 -3.06 -7.12 -11.30
C VAL A 47 -2.44 -8.14 -10.34
N LYS A 48 -2.34 -7.77 -9.06
CA LYS A 48 -1.79 -8.64 -8.02
C LYS A 48 -2.76 -8.78 -6.84
N PRO A 49 -3.62 -9.80 -6.84
CA PRO A 49 -4.58 -10.01 -5.75
C PRO A 49 -3.90 -10.17 -4.38
N PRO A 50 -4.60 -9.81 -3.28
CA PRO A 50 -4.12 -10.04 -1.92
C PRO A 50 -4.01 -11.53 -1.62
N LYS A 51 -3.17 -11.87 -0.65
CA LYS A 51 -3.10 -13.21 -0.06
C LYS A 51 -3.72 -13.20 1.34
N PRO A 52 -4.21 -14.34 1.84
CA PRO A 52 -4.74 -14.45 3.20
C PRO A 52 -3.76 -14.05 4.31
N SER A 53 -2.46 -14.08 4.01
CA SER A 53 -1.39 -13.70 4.93
C SER A 53 -0.96 -12.24 4.80
N ASP A 54 -1.64 -11.42 4.00
CA ASP A 54 -1.30 -10.01 3.87
C ASP A 54 -1.94 -9.22 5.04
N LEU A 55 -1.20 -8.27 5.60
CA LEU A 55 -1.71 -7.24 6.50
C LEU A 55 -2.57 -6.26 5.71
N GLU A 56 -3.62 -5.76 6.33
CA GLU A 56 -4.53 -4.78 5.76
C GLU A 56 -4.24 -3.39 6.34
N ILE A 57 -3.82 -2.47 5.49
CA ILE A 57 -3.70 -1.06 5.86
C ILE A 57 -4.82 -0.28 5.18
N TYR A 58 -5.84 0.07 5.96
CA TYR A 58 -6.98 0.87 5.51
C TYR A 58 -6.58 2.31 5.18
N VAL A 59 -7.03 2.80 4.02
CA VAL A 59 -6.85 4.14 3.49
C VAL A 59 -8.21 4.61 2.96
N GLY A 60 -8.98 5.28 3.82
CA GLY A 60 -10.40 5.55 3.56
C GLY A 60 -11.17 4.24 3.36
N ASP A 61 -11.91 4.13 2.26
CA ASP A 61 -12.67 2.93 1.89
C ASP A 61 -11.83 1.85 1.18
N TYR A 62 -10.53 2.10 0.98
CA TYR A 62 -9.63 1.22 0.23
C TYR A 62 -8.56 0.61 1.14
N ILE A 63 -7.95 -0.47 0.66
CA ILE A 63 -6.98 -1.26 1.43
C ILE A 63 -5.67 -1.36 0.65
N LEU A 64 -4.57 -1.03 1.33
CA LEU A 64 -3.23 -1.35 0.91
C LEU A 64 -2.76 -2.63 1.62
N TYR A 65 -2.59 -3.70 0.85
CA TYR A 65 -2.16 -4.99 1.35
C TYR A 65 -0.64 -5.11 1.40
N VAL A 66 -0.10 -5.61 2.52
CA VAL A 66 1.33 -5.84 2.69
C VAL A 66 1.56 -7.26 3.18
N SER A 67 2.36 -8.06 2.47
CA SER A 67 2.72 -9.41 2.96
C SER A 67 3.34 -9.34 4.36
N ILE A 68 2.91 -10.20 5.29
CA ILE A 68 3.55 -10.32 6.62
C ILE A 68 5.06 -10.59 6.56
N TYR A 69 5.57 -11.11 5.45
CA TYR A 69 6.99 -11.31 5.24
C TYR A 69 7.69 -10.00 4.83
N GLN A 70 7.06 -9.18 4.00
CA GLN A 70 7.59 -7.87 3.59
C GLN A 70 7.48 -6.85 4.72
N ALA A 71 6.41 -6.91 5.51
CA ALA A 71 6.16 -6.03 6.66
C ALA A 71 7.30 -6.06 7.70
N ARG A 72 8.10 -7.12 7.74
CA ARG A 72 9.29 -7.22 8.62
C ARG A 72 10.46 -6.34 8.17
N PHE A 73 10.42 -5.86 6.93
CA PHE A 73 11.52 -5.15 6.28
C PHE A 73 11.09 -3.77 5.72
N ILE A 74 9.84 -3.38 5.94
CA ILE A 74 9.27 -2.12 5.47
C ILE A 74 8.68 -1.41 6.67
N ASP A 75 9.16 -0.21 6.95
CA ASP A 75 8.68 0.70 7.99
C ASP A 75 7.92 1.90 7.39
N ARG A 76 8.13 2.18 6.10
CA ARG A 76 7.49 3.28 5.38
C ARG A 76 7.14 2.90 3.94
N ILE A 77 5.95 3.30 3.53
CA ILE A 77 5.47 3.24 2.15
C ILE A 77 5.35 4.68 1.65
N ASP A 78 6.11 5.03 0.61
CA ASP A 78 6.18 6.39 0.08
C ASP A 78 6.04 6.46 -1.44
N ILE A 79 6.02 7.69 -1.96
CA ILE A 79 5.84 8.00 -3.38
C ILE A 79 6.77 7.23 -4.33
N ASN A 80 7.94 6.79 -3.90
CA ASN A 80 8.86 6.04 -4.76
C ASN A 80 8.36 4.62 -5.05
N MET A 81 7.42 4.12 -4.25
CA MET A 81 6.75 2.84 -4.50
C MET A 81 5.60 2.96 -5.50
N ILE A 82 5.20 4.18 -5.90
CA ILE A 82 4.21 4.37 -6.97
C ILE A 82 4.89 4.07 -8.32
N PRO A 83 4.39 3.11 -9.11
CA PRO A 83 4.97 2.81 -10.42
C PRO A 83 4.84 4.02 -11.35
N ARG A 84 5.96 4.65 -11.71
CA ARG A 84 5.98 5.82 -12.62
C ARG A 84 5.54 5.53 -14.06
N PHE A 85 5.38 4.25 -14.42
CA PHE A 85 5.07 3.81 -15.79
C PHE A 85 3.86 2.88 -15.88
N SER A 86 3.16 2.58 -14.78
CA SER A 86 2.07 1.59 -14.79
C SER A 86 0.66 2.19 -14.75
N ASP A 87 0.46 3.41 -15.25
CA ASP A 87 -0.88 3.94 -15.56
C ASP A 87 -1.59 3.16 -16.71
N TYR A 88 -0.98 2.08 -17.22
CA TYR A 88 -1.64 1.13 -18.09
C TYR A 88 -2.42 0.11 -17.26
N ILE A 89 -3.70 0.40 -17.05
CA ILE A 89 -4.91 -0.45 -16.99
C ILE A 89 -5.94 0.21 -16.08
#